data_AF-A0A2I8ACQ4-F1
#
_entry.id   AF-A0A2I8ACQ4-F1
#
_cell.length_a   1.000
_cell.length_b   1.000
_cell.length_c   1.000
_cell.angle_alpha   90.00
_cell.angle_beta   90.00
_cell.angle_gamma   90.00
#
_symmetry.space_group_name_H-M   'P 1'
#
loop_
_entity.id
_entity.type
_entity.pdbx_description
1 polymer ?
#
loop_
_entity_poly.entity_id
_entity_poly.type
_entity_poly.pdbx_seq_one_letter_code
_entity_poly.pdbx_strand_id
1 'polypeptide(L)'
;MTTSPVSQKPVATWFRYCLLLTTIFNLFGAIRFAPPVYYGANTVELPKDAIFVHWVIASWIFILGASYGWLAITAKPEKFFIAVAAACKIAIAILFFIFWFQGDLSFTFLLAGCGDLLFAFAFIFWLWQTPHTIKENQKP
;
A
#
# COMPACT_ATOMS: atom_id res chain seq x y z
N MET A 1 -30.55 -22.78 20.99
CA MET A 1 -29.69 -21.59 20.96
C MET A 1 -29.43 -21.22 19.51
N THR A 2 -30.13 -20.21 18.99
CA THR A 2 -29.95 -19.69 17.63
C THR A 2 -28.87 -18.61 17.68
N THR A 3 -27.69 -18.89 17.15
CA THR A 3 -26.69 -17.85 16.91
C THR A 3 -27.20 -16.97 15.77
N SER A 4 -27.78 -15.81 16.10
CA SER A 4 -28.08 -14.78 15.11
C SER A 4 -26.81 -14.50 14.30
N PRO A 5 -26.84 -14.56 12.95
CA PRO A 5 -25.70 -14.16 12.16
C PRO A 5 -25.41 -12.71 12.51
N VAL A 6 -24.22 -12.44 13.06
CA VAL A 6 -23.74 -11.07 13.26
C VAL A 6 -23.84 -10.41 11.89
N SER A 7 -24.79 -9.49 11.73
CA SER A 7 -24.99 -8.74 10.48
C SER A 7 -23.75 -7.88 10.28
N GLN A 8 -22.86 -8.33 9.41
CA GLN A 8 -21.61 -7.66 9.15
C GLN A 8 -21.86 -6.62 8.07
N LYS A 9 -21.60 -5.35 8.41
CA LYS A 9 -21.69 -4.27 7.43
C LYS A 9 -20.71 -4.55 6.29
N PRO A 10 -21.17 -4.55 5.03
CA PRO A 10 -20.27 -4.68 3.89
C PRO A 10 -19.30 -3.49 3.87
N VAL A 11 -18.08 -3.73 3.38
CA VAL A 11 -17.09 -2.68 3.16
C VAL A 11 -17.69 -1.58 2.29
N ALA A 12 -17.49 -0.33 2.70
CA ALA A 12 -17.99 0.81 1.95
C ALA A 12 -17.47 0.81 0.51
N THR A 13 -18.36 1.00 -0.47
CA THR A 13 -18.03 0.92 -1.90
C THR A 13 -16.94 1.92 -2.29
N TRP A 14 -16.97 3.13 -1.71
CA TRP A 14 -15.93 4.15 -1.95
C TRP A 14 -14.53 3.65 -1.57
N PHE A 15 -14.42 2.86 -0.49
CA PHE A 15 -13.14 2.34 -0.02
C PHE A 15 -12.60 1.25 -0.95
N ARG A 16 -13.49 0.45 -1.56
CA ARG A 16 -13.10 -0.50 -2.61
C ARG A 16 -12.52 0.21 -3.82
N TYR A 17 -13.15 1.30 -4.28
CA TYR A 17 -12.59 2.12 -5.36
C TYR A 17 -11.26 2.77 -4.96
N CYS A 18 -11.14 3.23 -3.73
CA CYS A 18 -9.88 3.74 -3.19
C CYS A 18 -8.76 2.69 -3.26
N LEU A 19 -9.02 1.45 -2.85
CA LEU A 19 -8.08 0.34 -2.96
C LEU A 19 -7.71 0.02 -4.42
N LEU A 20 -8.68 0.04 -5.35
CA LEU A 20 -8.42 -0.17 -6.78
C LEU A 20 -7.56 0.94 -7.38
N LEU A 21 -7.86 2.20 -7.07
CA LEU A 21 -7.05 3.33 -7.53
C LEU A 21 -5.63 3.26 -6.94
N THR A 22 -5.50 2.87 -5.67
CA THR A 22 -4.21 2.64 -5.02
C THR A 22 -3.44 1.50 -5.71
N THR A 23 -4.14 0.44 -6.11
CA THR A 23 -3.54 -0.67 -6.87
C THR A 23 -2.93 -0.16 -8.17
N ILE A 24 -3.70 0.55 -8.98
CA ILE A 24 -3.24 1.11 -10.25
C ILE A 24 -2.04 2.05 -10.03
N PHE A 25 -2.15 2.94 -9.05
CA PHE A 25 -1.09 3.87 -8.69
C PHE A 25 0.21 3.15 -8.32
N ASN A 26 0.14 2.15 -7.44
CA ASN A 26 1.31 1.36 -7.05
C ASN A 26 1.86 0.55 -8.24
N LEU A 27 1.03 -0.06 -9.09
CA LEU A 27 1.53 -0.80 -10.25
C LEU A 27 2.29 0.09 -11.23
N PHE A 28 1.81 1.33 -11.48
CA PHE A 28 2.56 2.31 -12.25
C PHE A 28 3.91 2.64 -11.59
N GLY A 29 3.93 2.83 -10.27
CA GLY A 29 5.15 3.01 -9.51
C GLY A 29 6.12 1.84 -9.68
N ALA A 30 5.65 0.60 -9.51
CA ALA A 30 6.47 -0.60 -9.64
C ALA A 30 7.11 -0.71 -11.03
N ILE A 31 6.34 -0.45 -12.09
CA ILE A 31 6.86 -0.44 -13.48
C ILE A 31 7.92 0.64 -13.66
N ARG A 32 7.72 1.83 -13.08
CA ARG A 32 8.69 2.95 -13.17
C ARG A 32 9.98 2.67 -12.43
N PHE A 33 9.92 1.96 -11.30
CA PHE A 33 11.09 1.60 -10.52
C PHE A 33 11.80 0.35 -11.04
N ALA A 34 11.14 -0.50 -11.82
CA ALA A 34 11.72 -1.69 -12.41
C ALA A 34 12.74 -1.32 -13.50
N PRO A 35 14.05 -1.60 -13.30
CA PRO A 35 15.02 -1.47 -14.37
C PRO A 35 14.68 -2.37 -15.55
N PRO A 36 15.10 -2.06 -16.78
CA PRO A 36 14.95 -2.98 -17.91
C PRO A 36 15.65 -4.31 -17.62
N VAL A 37 14.95 -5.42 -17.90
CA VAL A 37 15.53 -6.77 -17.84
C VAL A 37 16.39 -6.98 -19.08
N TYR A 38 17.69 -6.72 -18.99
CA TYR A 38 18.62 -7.16 -20.02
C TYR A 38 18.92 -8.65 -19.80
N TYR A 39 18.48 -9.49 -20.74
CA TYR A 39 18.82 -10.92 -20.74
C TYR A 39 20.32 -11.06 -21.02
N GLY A 40 21.09 -11.41 -19.99
CA GLY A 40 22.51 -11.69 -20.15
C GLY A 40 23.32 -11.55 -18.88
N ALA A 41 23.26 -12.55 -18.00
CA ALA A 41 24.36 -12.87 -17.10
C ALA A 41 24.17 -14.31 -16.60
N ASN A 42 24.75 -15.26 -17.33
CA ASN A 42 25.14 -16.53 -16.73
C ASN A 42 26.20 -16.22 -15.67
N THR A 43 26.13 -16.94 -14.56
CA THR A 43 27.00 -16.90 -13.37
C THR A 43 26.65 -15.81 -12.35
N VAL A 44 25.91 -16.25 -11.33
CA VAL A 44 25.64 -15.58 -10.06
C VAL A 44 26.96 -15.11 -9.43
N GLU A 45 27.20 -13.80 -9.40
CA GLU A 45 27.84 -13.06 -8.30
C GLU A 45 27.21 -11.64 -8.28
N LEU A 46 26.16 -11.44 -7.47
CA LEU A 46 25.55 -10.13 -7.19
C LEU A 46 26.55 -9.33 -6.34
N PRO A 47 27.10 -8.17 -6.79
CA PRO A 47 26.33 -6.91 -6.86
C PRO A 47 26.80 -5.87 -7.91
N LYS A 48 25.89 -4.98 -8.33
CA LYS A 48 26.17 -3.57 -8.74
C LYS A 48 25.04 -2.66 -8.26
N ASP A 49 25.05 -2.46 -6.94
CA ASP A 49 24.40 -1.55 -6.00
C ASP A 49 23.03 -0.96 -6.38
N ALA A 50 22.94 -0.25 -7.51
CA ALA A 50 21.72 0.42 -7.90
C ALA A 50 20.66 -0.57 -8.43
N ILE A 51 21.01 -1.50 -9.32
CA ILE A 51 20.00 -2.30 -10.06
C ILE A 51 19.21 -3.21 -9.12
N PHE A 52 19.89 -3.89 -8.21
CA PHE A 52 19.25 -4.77 -7.23
C PHE A 52 18.31 -3.98 -6.30
N VAL A 53 18.78 -2.84 -5.77
CA VAL A 53 17.96 -1.98 -4.90
C VAL A 53 16.70 -1.49 -5.61
N HIS A 54 16.80 -1.11 -6.90
CA HIS A 54 15.64 -0.70 -7.69
C HIS A 54 14.64 -1.84 -7.88
N TRP A 55 15.10 -3.07 -8.14
CA TRP A 55 14.23 -4.25 -8.21
C TRP A 55 13.58 -4.60 -6.87
N VAL A 56 14.31 -4.47 -5.76
CA VAL A 56 13.73 -4.65 -4.42
C VAL A 56 12.62 -3.63 -4.20
N ILE A 57 12.87 -2.35 -4.45
CA ILE A 57 11.85 -1.30 -4.32
C ILE A 57 10.64 -1.58 -5.24
N ALA A 58 10.88 -1.90 -6.51
CA ALA A 58 9.83 -2.23 -7.47
C ALA A 58 8.97 -3.41 -7.00
N SER A 59 9.60 -4.47 -6.48
CA SER A 59 8.90 -5.65 -5.97
C SER A 59 8.04 -5.34 -4.75
N TRP A 60 8.52 -4.49 -3.83
CA TRP A 60 7.75 -4.04 -2.67
C TRP A 60 6.54 -3.22 -3.09
N ILE A 61 6.73 -2.26 -4.00
CA ILE A 61 5.63 -1.45 -4.53
C ILE A 61 4.60 -2.35 -5.23
N PHE A 62 5.06 -3.35 -6.01
CA PHE A 62 4.21 -4.30 -6.70
C PHE A 62 3.39 -5.16 -5.72
N ILE A 63 4.04 -5.77 -4.72
CA ILE A 63 3.37 -6.62 -3.72
C ILE A 63 2.31 -5.81 -2.97
N LEU A 64 2.62 -4.58 -2.56
CA LEU A 64 1.65 -3.69 -1.94
C LEU A 64 0.48 -3.39 -2.90
N GLY A 65 0.78 -3.06 -4.16
CA GLY A 65 -0.23 -2.82 -5.21
C GLY A 65 -1.18 -4.01 -5.38
N ALA A 66 -0.63 -5.20 -5.61
CA ALA A 66 -1.39 -6.43 -5.75
C ALA A 66 -2.23 -6.74 -4.50
N SER A 67 -1.69 -6.50 -3.32
CA SER A 67 -2.40 -6.69 -2.04
C SER A 67 -3.60 -5.74 -1.91
N TYR A 68 -3.49 -4.47 -2.34
CA TYR A 68 -4.64 -3.57 -2.37
C TYR A 68 -5.72 -4.07 -3.33
N GLY A 69 -5.34 -4.59 -4.49
CA GLY A 69 -6.28 -5.14 -5.48
C GLY A 69 -7.02 -6.36 -4.92
N TRP A 70 -6.29 -7.24 -4.23
CA TRP A 70 -6.87 -8.38 -3.52
C TRP A 70 -7.85 -7.93 -2.42
N LEU A 71 -7.49 -6.93 -1.62
CA LEU A 71 -8.37 -6.40 -0.58
C LEU A 71 -9.61 -5.71 -1.14
N ALA A 72 -9.51 -5.11 -2.34
CA ALA A 72 -10.61 -4.45 -3.01
C ALA A 72 -11.74 -5.42 -3.39
N ILE A 73 -11.43 -6.70 -3.63
CA ILE A 73 -12.41 -7.75 -3.94
C ILE A 73 -12.76 -8.62 -2.72
N THR A 74 -11.90 -8.61 -1.70
CA THR A 74 -12.13 -9.37 -0.46
C THR A 74 -13.36 -8.83 0.28
N ALA A 75 -14.15 -9.72 0.88
CA ALA A 75 -15.35 -9.32 1.63
C ALA A 75 -15.01 -8.49 2.88
N LYS A 76 -13.88 -8.80 3.53
CA LYS A 76 -13.38 -8.16 4.76
C LYS A 76 -11.88 -7.87 4.66
N PRO A 77 -11.49 -6.64 4.29
CA PRO A 77 -10.12 -6.18 4.36
C PRO A 77 -9.59 -6.29 5.78
N GLU A 78 -8.38 -6.84 5.91
CA GLU A 78 -7.70 -6.99 7.19
C GLU A 78 -7.22 -5.59 7.64
N LYS A 79 -7.64 -5.16 8.83
CA LYS A 79 -7.47 -3.77 9.29
C LYS A 79 -6.02 -3.45 9.64
N PHE A 80 -5.31 -4.40 10.22
CA PHE A 80 -3.91 -4.19 10.60
C PHE A 80 -3.04 -3.95 9.37
N PHE A 81 -3.27 -4.69 8.28
CA PHE A 81 -2.63 -4.48 7.00
C PHE A 81 -2.93 -3.09 6.43
N ILE A 82 -4.19 -2.63 6.47
CA ILE A 82 -4.54 -1.27 6.04
C ILE A 82 -3.84 -0.20 6.88
N ALA A 83 -3.70 -0.42 8.20
CA ALA A 83 -2.98 0.50 9.09
C ALA A 83 -1.49 0.55 8.78
N VAL A 84 -0.84 -0.61 8.60
CA VAL A 84 0.56 -0.71 8.17
C VAL A 84 0.74 -0.04 6.81
N ALA A 85 -0.15 -0.29 5.85
CA ALA A 85 -0.11 0.32 4.53
C ALA A 85 -0.19 1.84 4.58
N ALA A 86 -1.08 2.40 5.42
CA ALA A 86 -1.18 3.84 5.61
C ALA A 86 0.13 4.43 6.19
N ALA A 87 0.72 3.77 7.19
CA ALA A 87 1.99 4.18 7.78
C ALA A 87 3.14 4.14 6.75
N CYS A 88 3.23 3.07 5.95
CA CYS A 88 4.22 2.95 4.88
C CYS A 88 4.09 4.06 3.83
N LYS A 89 2.86 4.38 3.42
CA LYS A 89 2.60 5.47 2.47
C LYS A 89 3.00 6.84 3.01
N ILE A 90 2.71 7.12 4.28
CA ILE A 90 3.17 8.35 4.94
C ILE A 90 4.70 8.42 4.97
N ALA A 91 5.36 7.32 5.37
CA ALA A 91 6.82 7.27 5.42
C ALA A 91 7.44 7.52 4.03
N ILE A 92 6.92 6.88 2.98
CA ILE A 92 7.39 7.09 1.59
C ILE A 92 7.16 8.54 1.15
N ALA A 93 5.98 9.11 1.40
CA ALA A 93 5.70 10.49 1.03
C ALA A 93 6.63 11.49 1.72
N ILE A 94 6.92 11.28 3.01
CA ILE A 94 7.88 12.10 3.77
C ILE A 94 9.27 12.01 3.12
N LEU A 95 9.74 10.81 2.78
CA LEU A 95 11.03 10.63 2.10
C LEU A 95 11.04 11.35 0.75
N PHE A 96 10.01 11.19 -0.07
CA PHE A 96 9.92 11.88 -1.36
C PHE A 96 9.94 13.39 -1.20
N PHE A 97 9.27 13.94 -0.20
CA PHE A 97 9.29 15.38 0.05
C PHE A 97 10.67 15.86 0.49
N ILE A 98 11.31 15.18 1.45
CA ILE A 98 12.64 15.55 1.95
C ILE A 98 13.65 15.57 0.80
N PHE A 99 13.76 14.47 0.04
CA PHE A 99 14.74 14.37 -1.04
C PHE A 99 14.38 15.23 -2.26
N TRP A 100 13.10 15.55 -2.48
CA TRP A 100 12.71 16.55 -3.48
C TRP A 100 13.13 17.97 -3.06
N PHE A 101 12.93 18.36 -1.80
CA PHE A 101 13.37 19.66 -1.28
C PHE A 101 14.91 19.82 -1.32
N GLN A 102 15.65 18.72 -1.21
CA GLN A 102 17.12 18.71 -1.35
C GLN A 102 17.59 18.78 -2.82
N GLY A 103 16.68 18.59 -3.78
CA GLY A 103 16.99 18.59 -5.21
C GLY A 103 17.43 17.23 -5.77
N ASP A 104 17.39 16.18 -4.95
CA ASP A 104 17.83 14.82 -5.34
C ASP A 104 16.76 14.05 -6.14
N LEU A 105 15.49 14.44 -6.00
CA LEU A 105 14.37 13.82 -6.71
C LEU A 105 13.69 14.79 -7.68
N SER A 106 13.19 14.25 -8.79
CA SER A 106 12.39 15.01 -9.75
C SER A 106 11.00 15.35 -9.21
N PHE A 107 10.34 16.33 -9.82
CA PHE A 107 8.96 16.73 -9.48
C PHE A 107 7.95 15.58 -9.54
N THR A 108 8.21 14.53 -10.33
CA THR A 108 7.35 13.34 -10.38
C THR A 108 7.23 12.64 -9.03
N PHE A 109 8.30 12.61 -8.23
CA PHE A 109 8.28 12.00 -6.89
C PHE A 109 7.50 12.83 -5.89
N LEU A 110 7.50 14.16 -6.02
CA LEU A 110 6.63 15.03 -5.24
C LEU A 110 5.16 14.70 -5.50
N LEU A 111 4.76 14.59 -6.78
CA LEU A 111 3.39 14.21 -7.14
C LEU A 111 3.02 12.82 -6.63
N ALA A 112 3.95 11.86 -6.69
CA ALA A 112 3.75 10.53 -6.15
C ALA A 112 3.52 10.57 -4.62
N GLY A 113 4.34 11.35 -3.89
CA GLY A 113 4.19 11.52 -2.44
C GLY A 113 2.85 12.13 -2.04
N CYS A 114 2.35 13.11 -2.82
CA CYS A 114 1.00 13.64 -2.64
C CYS A 114 -0.09 12.58 -2.83
N GLY A 115 0.06 11.72 -3.84
CA GLY A 115 -0.84 10.58 -4.06
C GLY A 115 -0.81 9.59 -2.90
N ASP A 116 0.37 9.27 -2.39
CA ASP A 116 0.53 8.38 -1.23
C ASP A 116 -0.14 8.95 0.03
N LEU A 117 -0.01 10.26 0.30
CA LEU A 117 -0.71 10.90 1.42
C LEU A 117 -2.23 10.88 1.26
N LEU A 118 -2.74 11.13 0.05
CA LEU A 118 -4.17 11.07 -0.22
C LEU A 118 -4.74 9.69 0.10
N PHE A 119 -4.07 8.62 -0.36
CA PHE A 119 -4.48 7.26 -0.05
C PHE A 119 -4.30 6.91 1.43
N ALA A 120 -3.21 7.34 2.06
CA ALA A 120 -2.98 7.12 3.49
C ALA A 120 -4.08 7.74 4.35
N PHE A 121 -4.49 8.98 4.05
CA PHE A 121 -5.58 9.64 4.76
C PHE A 121 -6.92 8.94 4.53
N ALA A 122 -7.20 8.48 3.30
CA ALA A 122 -8.39 7.69 3.03
C ALA A 122 -8.39 6.37 3.82
N PHE A 123 -7.24 5.71 3.98
CA PHE A 123 -7.09 4.48 4.75
C PHE A 123 -7.31 4.72 6.25
N ILE A 124 -6.70 5.78 6.81
CA ILE A 124 -6.89 6.19 8.19
C ILE A 124 -8.36 6.55 8.45
N PHE A 125 -8.99 7.28 7.54
CA PHE A 125 -10.39 7.64 7.65
C PHE A 125 -11.29 6.40 7.69
N TRP A 126 -11.04 5.41 6.83
CA TRP A 126 -11.77 4.14 6.87
C TRP A 126 -11.53 3.34 8.16
N LEU A 127 -10.29 3.31 8.67
CA LEU A 127 -9.96 2.66 9.95
C LEU A 127 -10.69 3.30 11.12
N TRP A 128 -10.77 4.64 11.14
CA TRP A 128 -11.48 5.37 12.19
C TRP A 128 -12.99 5.09 12.15
N GLN A 129 -13.58 4.94 10.95
CA GLN A 129 -14.98 4.53 10.79
C GLN A 129 -15.26 3.08 11.21
N THR A 130 -14.21 2.26 11.37
CA THR A 130 -14.34 0.84 11.69
C THR A 130 -13.62 0.49 13.00
N PRO A 131 -14.15 0.91 14.16
CA PRO A 131 -13.56 0.56 15.46
C PRO A 131 -13.39 -0.96 15.62
N HIS A 132 -12.34 -1.38 16.35
CA HIS A 132 -12.27 -2.74 16.86
C HIS A 132 -13.39 -2.91 17.89
N THR A 133 -14.38 -3.75 17.59
CA THR A 133 -15.31 -4.22 18.61
C THR A 133 -14.52 -5.15 19.52
N ILE A 134 -13.93 -4.61 20.60
CA ILE A 134 -13.46 -5.44 21.70
C ILE A 134 -14.73 -6.03 22.31
N LYS A 135 -14.95 -7.32 22.10
CA LYS A 135 -15.93 -8.06 22.90
C LYS A 135 -15.35 -8.14 24.31
N GLU A 136 -15.69 -7.16 25.13
CA GLU A 136 -15.49 -7.27 26.57
C GLU A 136 -16.35 -8.45 27.03
N ASN A 137 -15.67 -9.52 27.45
CA ASN A 137 -16.31 -10.74 27.89
C ASN A 137 -17.29 -10.41 29.00
N GLN A 138 -18.58 -10.68 28.75
CA GLN A 138 -19.56 -10.84 29.80
C GLN A 138 -19.05 -11.92 30.75
N LYS A 139 -18.59 -11.50 31.92
CA LYS A 139 -18.29 -12.41 33.03
C LYS A 139 -19.64 -12.88 33.62
N PRO A 140 -19.80 -14.17 33.91
CA PRO A 140 -21.06 -14.76 34.39
C PRO A 140 -21.57 -14.13 35.69
#